data_AF-A0A2E4NJI9-F1
#
_entry.id   AF-A0A2E4NJI9-F1
#
_cell.length_a   1.000
_cell.length_b   1.000
_cell.length_c   1.000
_cell.angle_alpha   90.00
_cell.angle_beta   90.00
_cell.angle_gamma   90.00
#
_symmetry.space_group_name_H-M   'P 1'
#
loop_
_entity.id
_entity.type
_entity.pdbx_description
1 polymer ?
#
loop_
_entity_poly.entity_id
_entity_poly.type
_entity_poly.pdbx_seq_one_letter_code
_entity_poly.pdbx_strand_id
1 'polypeptide(L)'
;MLSYFEAQGAPNNKSFLRAFEVGSSSMSYGSEFDMTSSMLIGEQSAIVYHTPTSQFCIFNRDENGSYYGKMATITNSGTTISSVNNVVTYSSASTYNIAADYSTDDDKFLVGYADVGDSYKGKCFSVSLSGTTLSLGGASATTFYNDNIGSLTLGICYSPTAKKFAVVYHDYGIGDDQDIKIATLSSSDYTVTLSAATELSSNGGYYSEMVYDPDTGLIATLYQDADNLDFYTTAIEVGYDSTNLTSTNFLGIADAAISDTATGTVILEGAVIEGLSSLTIGSTYYVLPTGALSTSAGTPSVTLGMAISATAINMRGAT
;
A
#
# COMPACT_ATOMS: atom_id res chain seq x y z
N MET A 1 -7.06 -6.15 -15.77
CA MET A 1 -7.70 -7.49 -15.84
C MET A 1 -8.75 -7.56 -14.75
N LEU A 2 -9.84 -8.31 -14.96
CA LEU A 2 -10.92 -8.48 -13.99
C LEU A 2 -11.12 -9.98 -13.71
N SER A 3 -11.37 -10.33 -12.45
CA SER A 3 -11.96 -11.60 -12.04
C SER A 3 -13.42 -11.41 -11.65
N TYR A 4 -14.24 -12.44 -11.87
CA TYR A 4 -15.57 -12.52 -11.26
C TYR A 4 -15.92 -13.97 -10.94
N PHE A 5 -16.90 -14.11 -10.06
CA PHE A 5 -17.29 -15.37 -9.46
C PHE A 5 -18.79 -15.62 -9.64
N GLU A 6 -19.15 -16.87 -9.93
CA GLU A 6 -20.53 -17.33 -10.04
C GLU A 6 -20.82 -18.39 -8.97
N ALA A 7 -21.62 -18.02 -7.99
CA ALA A 7 -22.11 -18.93 -6.96
C ALA A 7 -23.16 -19.89 -7.56
N GLN A 8 -22.87 -21.19 -7.53
CA GLN A 8 -23.79 -22.25 -7.97
C GLN A 8 -24.01 -23.31 -6.88
N GLY A 9 -23.44 -23.09 -5.70
CA GLY A 9 -23.36 -24.05 -4.60
C GLY A 9 -22.19 -25.01 -4.81
N ALA A 10 -21.36 -25.16 -3.78
CA ALA A 10 -20.21 -26.07 -3.83
C ALA A 10 -20.67 -27.51 -4.18
N PRO A 11 -19.98 -28.23 -5.08
CA PRO A 11 -18.69 -27.87 -5.70
C PRO A 11 -18.81 -27.17 -7.07
N ASN A 12 -19.99 -26.67 -7.46
CA ASN A 12 -20.26 -26.17 -8.81
C ASN A 12 -19.91 -24.69 -9.02
N ASN A 13 -19.37 -24.04 -8.00
CA ASN A 13 -18.95 -22.64 -8.07
C ASN A 13 -17.92 -22.44 -9.19
N LYS A 14 -17.99 -21.28 -9.86
CA LYS A 14 -17.11 -20.95 -10.98
C LYS A 14 -16.43 -19.60 -10.81
N SER A 15 -15.23 -19.49 -11.35
CA SER A 15 -14.50 -18.22 -11.44
C SER A 15 -14.00 -18.02 -12.85
N PHE A 16 -14.03 -16.77 -13.27
CA PHE A 16 -13.66 -16.38 -14.62
C PHE A 16 -12.73 -15.17 -14.59
N LEU A 17 -11.89 -15.07 -15.61
CA LEU A 17 -11.11 -13.88 -15.90
C LEU A 17 -11.55 -13.25 -17.21
N ARG A 18 -11.43 -11.93 -17.27
CA ARG A 18 -11.50 -11.18 -18.51
C ARG A 18 -10.40 -10.13 -18.53
N ALA A 19 -9.58 -10.15 -19.58
CA ALA A 19 -8.62 -9.09 -19.85
C ALA A 19 -9.29 -7.98 -20.67
N PHE A 20 -8.81 -6.76 -20.48
CA PHE A 20 -9.25 -5.60 -21.22
C PHE A 20 -8.04 -4.70 -21.48
N GLU A 21 -8.12 -3.90 -22.54
CA GLU A 21 -7.13 -2.91 -22.91
C GLU A 21 -7.80 -1.55 -22.98
N VAL A 22 -7.16 -0.54 -22.38
CA VAL A 22 -7.68 0.82 -22.29
C VAL A 22 -6.88 1.70 -23.25
N GLY A 23 -7.55 2.16 -24.31
CA GLY A 23 -7.02 3.18 -25.22
C GLY A 23 -7.40 4.59 -24.76
N SER A 24 -6.93 5.60 -25.49
CA SER A 24 -7.17 7.02 -25.17
C SER A 24 -8.63 7.44 -25.17
N SER A 25 -9.49 6.74 -25.92
CA SER A 25 -10.93 7.05 -26.04
C SER A 25 -11.85 5.83 -26.10
N SER A 26 -11.31 4.62 -25.89
CA SER A 26 -12.08 3.37 -25.98
C SER A 26 -11.47 2.26 -25.13
N MET A 27 -12.28 1.28 -24.75
CA MET A 27 -11.82 0.05 -24.09
C MET A 27 -12.20 -1.15 -24.96
N SER A 28 -11.29 -2.11 -25.10
CA SER A 28 -11.55 -3.41 -25.75
C SER A 28 -11.50 -4.54 -24.74
N TYR A 29 -12.39 -5.52 -24.91
CA TYR A 29 -12.54 -6.65 -23.99
C TYR A 29 -12.17 -7.96 -24.67
N GLY A 30 -11.48 -8.83 -23.94
CA GLY A 30 -11.27 -10.21 -24.32
C GLY A 30 -12.50 -11.10 -24.05
N SER A 31 -12.41 -12.35 -24.50
CA SER A 31 -13.35 -13.39 -24.10
C SER A 31 -13.17 -13.75 -22.62
N GLU A 32 -14.21 -14.32 -22.02
CA GLU A 32 -14.11 -14.94 -20.69
C GLU A 32 -13.18 -16.15 -20.74
N PHE A 33 -12.36 -16.27 -19.72
CA PHE A 33 -11.51 -17.43 -19.47
C PHE A 33 -11.99 -18.13 -18.20
N ASP A 34 -12.45 -19.38 -18.32
CA ASP A 34 -12.92 -20.19 -17.20
C ASP A 34 -11.73 -20.75 -16.40
N MET A 35 -11.63 -20.34 -15.12
CA MET A 35 -10.59 -20.77 -14.19
C MET A 35 -11.02 -21.93 -13.27
N THR A 36 -12.23 -22.46 -13.42
CA THR A 36 -12.73 -23.54 -12.56
C THR A 36 -11.82 -24.77 -12.60
N SER A 37 -11.22 -25.06 -13.75
CA SER A 37 -10.29 -26.19 -13.90
C SER A 37 -8.93 -25.97 -13.21
N SER A 38 -8.55 -24.73 -12.87
CA SER A 38 -7.26 -24.41 -12.23
C SER A 38 -7.30 -24.43 -10.70
N MET A 39 -8.42 -24.83 -10.07
CA MET A 39 -8.57 -24.80 -8.61
C MET A 39 -8.35 -23.40 -7.99
N LEU A 40 -8.68 -22.35 -8.75
CA LEU A 40 -8.69 -20.96 -8.29
C LEU A 40 -10.13 -20.45 -8.38
N ILE A 41 -10.98 -20.94 -7.47
CA ILE A 41 -12.40 -20.63 -7.47
C ILE A 41 -12.68 -19.79 -6.24
N GLY A 42 -12.99 -18.51 -6.37
CA GLY A 42 -13.35 -17.71 -5.20
C GLY A 42 -13.94 -16.36 -5.48
N GLU A 43 -14.80 -15.93 -4.55
CA GLU A 43 -15.43 -14.62 -4.50
C GLU A 43 -14.48 -13.49 -4.05
N GLN A 44 -13.33 -13.83 -3.43
CA GLN A 44 -12.32 -12.89 -2.98
C GLN A 44 -10.98 -13.15 -3.67
N SER A 45 -10.50 -12.15 -4.40
CA SER A 45 -9.22 -12.22 -5.11
C SER A 45 -8.57 -10.85 -5.28
N ALA A 46 -7.24 -10.80 -5.21
CA ALA A 46 -6.44 -9.69 -5.67
C ALA A 46 -5.72 -10.08 -6.97
N ILE A 47 -5.75 -9.19 -7.98
CA ILE A 47 -4.99 -9.34 -9.22
C ILE A 47 -3.98 -8.21 -9.30
N VAL A 48 -2.70 -8.55 -9.35
CA VAL A 48 -1.60 -7.58 -9.35
C VAL A 48 -0.74 -7.76 -10.59
N TYR A 49 -0.34 -6.65 -11.22
CA TYR A 49 0.55 -6.67 -12.38
C TYR A 49 2.02 -6.62 -11.95
N HIS A 50 2.80 -7.58 -12.42
CA HIS A 50 4.25 -7.64 -12.25
C HIS A 50 4.94 -6.94 -13.41
N THR A 51 5.40 -5.72 -13.18
CA THR A 51 6.00 -4.90 -14.25
C THR A 51 7.25 -5.54 -14.88
N PRO A 52 8.18 -6.19 -14.15
CA PRO A 52 9.39 -6.74 -14.77
C PRO A 52 9.14 -7.91 -15.73
N THR A 53 8.17 -8.78 -15.42
CA THR A 53 7.85 -9.94 -16.27
C THR A 53 6.67 -9.69 -17.22
N SER A 54 5.98 -8.55 -17.06
CA SER A 54 4.75 -8.22 -17.80
C SER A 54 3.64 -9.27 -17.63
N GLN A 55 3.47 -9.76 -16.40
CA GLN A 55 2.49 -10.80 -16.07
C GLN A 55 1.51 -10.32 -15.02
N PHE A 56 0.30 -10.85 -15.06
CA PHE A 56 -0.64 -10.72 -13.94
C PHE A 56 -0.48 -11.90 -12.98
N CYS A 57 -0.48 -11.61 -11.69
CA CYS A 57 -0.56 -12.58 -10.60
C CYS A 57 -1.94 -12.48 -9.96
N ILE A 58 -2.52 -13.62 -9.60
CA ILE A 58 -3.76 -13.68 -8.84
C ILE A 58 -3.50 -14.33 -7.49
N PHE A 59 -4.07 -13.75 -6.45
CA PHE A 59 -4.14 -14.27 -5.09
C PHE A 59 -5.62 -14.44 -4.75
N ASN A 60 -6.06 -15.64 -4.40
CA ASN A 60 -7.48 -15.92 -4.20
C ASN A 60 -7.69 -16.95 -3.08
N ARG A 61 -8.95 -17.02 -2.64
CA ARG A 61 -9.48 -18.10 -1.81
C ARG A 61 -10.03 -19.21 -2.70
N ASP A 62 -9.77 -20.48 -2.40
CA ASP A 62 -10.30 -21.63 -3.13
C ASP A 62 -11.53 -22.22 -2.44
N GLU A 63 -12.71 -21.78 -2.86
CA GLU A 63 -14.01 -22.16 -2.30
C GLU A 63 -14.35 -23.63 -2.42
N ASN A 64 -13.84 -24.31 -3.44
CA ASN A 64 -14.04 -25.74 -3.59
C ASN A 64 -12.94 -26.55 -2.86
N GLY A 65 -11.82 -25.91 -2.52
CA GLY A 65 -10.68 -26.49 -1.81
C GLY A 65 -10.53 -26.01 -0.38
N SER A 66 -11.59 -26.10 0.43
CA SER A 66 -11.59 -25.77 1.86
C SER A 66 -11.27 -24.30 2.19
N TYR A 67 -11.46 -23.39 1.23
CA TYR A 67 -11.22 -21.96 1.37
C TYR A 67 -9.75 -21.58 1.56
N TYR A 68 -8.85 -22.44 1.12
CA TYR A 68 -7.42 -22.21 1.22
C TYR A 68 -6.96 -21.05 0.34
N GLY A 69 -5.93 -20.36 0.81
CA GLY A 69 -5.27 -19.31 0.03
C GLY A 69 -4.45 -19.91 -1.10
N LYS A 70 -4.75 -19.52 -2.34
CA LYS A 70 -4.06 -19.94 -3.56
C LYS A 70 -3.51 -18.74 -4.33
N MET A 71 -2.39 -18.93 -5.00
CA MET A 71 -1.81 -17.93 -5.89
C MET A 71 -1.38 -18.56 -7.21
N ALA A 72 -1.40 -17.77 -8.28
CA ALA A 72 -1.00 -18.21 -9.61
C ALA A 72 -0.55 -17.06 -10.49
N THR A 73 0.11 -17.40 -11.60
CA THR A 73 0.44 -16.47 -12.69
C THR A 73 -0.52 -16.65 -13.85
N ILE A 74 -0.83 -15.56 -14.54
CA ILE A 74 -1.74 -15.53 -15.68
C ILE A 74 -0.93 -15.18 -16.93
N THR A 75 -1.07 -16.00 -17.97
CA THR A 75 -0.48 -15.72 -19.28
C THR A 75 -1.54 -15.11 -20.19
N ASN A 76 -1.24 -13.93 -20.72
CA ASN A 76 -2.09 -13.24 -21.68
C ASN A 76 -1.25 -12.63 -22.81
N SER A 77 -1.87 -12.47 -23.97
CA SER A 77 -1.35 -11.70 -25.10
C SER A 77 -2.44 -10.71 -25.53
N GLY A 78 -2.17 -9.41 -25.31
CA GLY A 78 -3.22 -8.38 -25.37
C GLY A 78 -4.37 -8.74 -24.43
N THR A 79 -5.59 -8.78 -24.98
CA THR A 79 -6.82 -9.12 -24.25
C THR A 79 -7.12 -10.62 -24.20
N THR A 80 -6.29 -11.50 -24.79
CA THR A 80 -6.53 -12.95 -24.79
C THR A 80 -5.76 -13.62 -23.65
N ILE A 81 -6.49 -14.27 -22.73
CA ILE A 81 -5.90 -15.08 -21.65
C ILE A 81 -5.74 -16.51 -22.17
N SER A 82 -4.53 -17.07 -22.08
CA SER A 82 -4.22 -18.40 -22.60
C SER A 82 -4.14 -19.46 -21.51
N SER A 83 -3.66 -19.12 -20.32
CA SER A 83 -3.57 -20.07 -19.21
C SER A 83 -3.39 -19.39 -17.85
N VAL A 84 -3.75 -20.14 -16.82
CA VAL A 84 -3.37 -19.94 -15.42
C VAL A 84 -2.31 -20.99 -15.09
N ASN A 85 -1.18 -20.57 -14.56
CA ASN A 85 -0.03 -21.44 -14.30
C ASN A 85 0.50 -21.26 -12.87
N ASN A 86 1.28 -22.24 -12.41
CA ASN A 86 1.99 -22.18 -11.12
C ASN A 86 1.04 -21.93 -9.93
N VAL A 87 -0.04 -22.70 -9.88
CA VAL A 87 -0.98 -22.68 -8.76
C VAL A 87 -0.29 -23.20 -7.50
N VAL A 88 -0.14 -22.34 -6.50
CA VAL A 88 0.53 -22.64 -5.22
C VAL A 88 -0.42 -22.30 -4.08
N THR A 89 -0.45 -23.15 -3.05
CA THR A 89 -1.15 -22.85 -1.79
C THR A 89 -0.26 -21.99 -0.92
N TYR A 90 -0.72 -20.79 -0.54
CA TYR A 90 0.00 -19.92 0.40
C TYR A 90 -0.53 -20.00 1.83
N SER A 91 -1.78 -20.47 2.00
CA SER A 91 -2.36 -20.72 3.33
C SER A 91 -3.16 -22.01 3.29
N SER A 92 -2.88 -22.92 4.23
CA SER A 92 -3.62 -24.16 4.44
C SER A 92 -4.76 -24.02 5.45
N ALA A 93 -5.09 -22.79 5.85
CA ALA A 93 -6.28 -22.45 6.62
C ALA A 93 -7.26 -21.71 5.71
N SER A 94 -8.52 -21.65 6.12
CA SER A 94 -9.52 -20.82 5.43
C SER A 94 -9.07 -19.35 5.48
N THR A 95 -9.10 -18.68 4.33
CA THR A 95 -8.65 -17.29 4.16
C THR A 95 -9.77 -16.40 3.68
N TYR A 96 -9.80 -15.16 4.16
CA TYR A 96 -10.73 -14.10 3.72
C TYR A 96 -9.98 -12.79 3.49
N ASN A 97 -10.65 -11.78 2.94
CA ASN A 97 -10.17 -10.40 2.78
C ASN A 97 -8.81 -10.33 2.10
N ILE A 98 -8.71 -10.86 0.88
CA ILE A 98 -7.42 -10.95 0.19
C ILE A 98 -7.13 -9.63 -0.51
N ALA A 99 -6.03 -9.00 -0.13
CA ALA A 99 -5.50 -7.80 -0.79
C ALA A 99 -4.02 -8.01 -1.10
N ALA A 100 -3.55 -7.42 -2.19
CA ALA A 100 -2.14 -7.48 -2.55
C ALA A 100 -1.75 -6.31 -3.44
N ASP A 101 -0.48 -5.92 -3.36
CA ASP A 101 0.14 -5.00 -4.32
C ASP A 101 1.63 -5.36 -4.50
N TYR A 102 2.30 -4.74 -5.47
CA TYR A 102 3.66 -5.03 -5.89
C TYR A 102 4.62 -3.84 -5.63
N SER A 103 5.73 -4.12 -4.95
CA SER A 103 6.83 -3.17 -4.76
C SER A 103 7.84 -3.30 -5.89
N THR A 104 7.97 -2.24 -6.69
CA THR A 104 9.00 -2.13 -7.72
C THR A 104 10.41 -2.02 -7.16
N ASP A 105 10.56 -1.58 -5.91
CA ASP A 105 11.86 -1.41 -5.27
C ASP A 105 12.38 -2.71 -4.65
N ASP A 106 11.48 -3.57 -4.15
CA ASP A 106 11.84 -4.83 -3.49
C ASP A 106 11.74 -6.06 -4.39
N ASP A 107 11.15 -5.90 -5.59
CA ASP A 107 10.80 -6.95 -6.56
C ASP A 107 9.92 -8.06 -5.93
N LYS A 108 8.96 -7.62 -5.11
CA LYS A 108 8.09 -8.51 -4.33
C LYS A 108 6.68 -7.95 -4.18
N PHE A 109 5.72 -8.86 -4.07
CA PHE A 109 4.36 -8.56 -3.64
C PHE A 109 4.28 -8.56 -2.13
N LEU A 110 3.43 -7.71 -1.57
CA LEU A 110 2.87 -7.90 -0.23
C LEU A 110 1.45 -8.44 -0.42
N VAL A 111 1.14 -9.55 0.24
CA VAL A 111 -0.20 -10.16 0.23
C VAL A 111 -0.71 -10.19 1.66
N GLY A 112 -1.92 -9.72 1.89
CA GLY A 112 -2.60 -9.76 3.17
C GLY A 112 -3.92 -10.53 3.10
N TYR A 113 -4.32 -11.09 4.23
CA TYR A 113 -5.56 -11.87 4.38
C TYR A 113 -5.97 -11.98 5.86
N ALA A 114 -7.25 -12.32 6.09
CA ALA A 114 -7.75 -12.78 7.38
C ALA A 114 -7.56 -14.30 7.51
N ASP A 115 -6.93 -14.75 8.58
CA ASP A 115 -6.68 -16.16 8.87
C ASP A 115 -7.75 -16.74 9.80
N VAL A 116 -8.71 -17.47 9.23
CA VAL A 116 -9.80 -18.08 10.01
C VAL A 116 -9.29 -19.15 10.97
N GLY A 117 -8.18 -19.83 10.61
CA GLY A 117 -7.54 -20.81 11.47
C GLY A 117 -6.94 -20.19 12.74
N ASP A 118 -6.69 -18.88 12.72
CA ASP A 118 -6.20 -18.08 13.84
C ASP A 118 -7.19 -16.96 14.20
N SER A 119 -8.49 -17.31 14.25
CA SER A 119 -9.58 -16.43 14.71
C SER A 119 -9.73 -15.12 13.91
N TYR A 120 -9.57 -15.19 12.59
CA TYR A 120 -9.68 -14.04 11.67
C TYR A 120 -8.62 -12.95 11.90
N LYS A 121 -7.46 -13.32 12.47
CA LYS A 121 -6.34 -12.38 12.60
C LYS A 121 -5.83 -11.92 11.25
N GLY A 122 -5.44 -10.66 11.19
CA GLY A 122 -4.79 -10.07 10.02
C GLY A 122 -3.38 -10.61 9.83
N LYS A 123 -3.14 -11.29 8.71
CA LYS A 123 -1.85 -11.87 8.33
C LYS A 123 -1.37 -11.31 7.00
N CYS A 124 -0.07 -11.21 6.83
CA CYS A 124 0.55 -10.85 5.56
C CYS A 124 1.85 -11.61 5.31
N PHE A 125 2.27 -11.69 4.05
CA PHE A 125 3.57 -12.25 3.66
C PHE A 125 4.09 -11.59 2.39
N SER A 126 5.40 -11.70 2.20
CA SER A 126 6.07 -11.30 0.98
C SER A 126 6.09 -12.44 -0.03
N VAL A 127 5.89 -12.14 -1.32
CA VAL A 127 5.96 -13.11 -2.43
C VAL A 127 6.91 -12.59 -3.49
N SER A 128 7.80 -13.44 -4.00
CA SER A 128 8.61 -13.14 -5.18
C SER A 128 8.06 -13.82 -6.43
N LEU A 129 8.34 -13.24 -7.60
CA LEU A 129 8.09 -13.87 -8.90
C LEU A 129 9.41 -13.96 -9.68
N SER A 130 9.88 -15.20 -9.92
CA SER A 130 11.04 -15.45 -10.78
C SER A 130 10.62 -16.23 -12.02
N GLY A 131 10.75 -15.60 -13.19
CA GLY A 131 10.19 -16.14 -14.43
C GLY A 131 8.67 -16.24 -14.30
N THR A 132 8.16 -17.46 -14.13
CA THR A 132 6.73 -17.72 -13.89
C THR A 132 6.41 -18.25 -12.49
N THR A 133 7.43 -18.47 -11.65
CA THR A 133 7.29 -19.17 -10.37
C THR A 133 7.11 -18.20 -9.21
N LEU A 134 5.99 -18.31 -8.51
CA LEU A 134 5.72 -17.60 -7.25
C LEU A 134 6.33 -18.35 -6.07
N SER A 135 6.94 -17.63 -5.12
CA SER A 135 7.61 -18.21 -3.95
C SER A 135 7.37 -17.40 -2.68
N LEU A 136 7.18 -18.10 -1.56
CA LEU A 136 7.11 -17.55 -0.20
C LEU A 136 8.46 -17.59 0.54
N GLY A 137 9.48 -18.19 -0.08
CA GLY A 137 10.80 -18.35 0.54
C GLY A 137 10.84 -19.21 1.80
N GLY A 138 9.77 -19.93 2.13
CA GLY A 138 9.63 -20.66 3.38
C GLY A 138 9.35 -19.79 4.61
N ALA A 139 9.08 -18.49 4.43
CA ALA A 139 8.68 -17.61 5.53
C ALA A 139 7.26 -17.93 6.01
N SER A 140 7.03 -17.80 7.32
CA SER A 140 5.69 -17.81 7.90
C SER A 140 5.02 -16.44 7.72
N ALA A 141 3.69 -16.41 7.68
CA ALA A 141 2.95 -15.16 7.63
C ALA A 141 3.19 -14.30 8.89
N THR A 142 3.41 -13.00 8.68
CA THR A 142 3.52 -12.00 9.74
C THR A 142 2.12 -11.54 10.15
N THR A 143 1.83 -11.55 11.45
CA THR A 143 0.58 -11.01 12.00
C THR A 143 0.66 -9.48 12.04
N PHE A 144 -0.20 -8.78 11.28
CA PHE A 144 -0.29 -7.33 11.36
C PHE A 144 -1.30 -6.85 12.39
N TYR A 145 -2.31 -7.66 12.70
CA TYR A 145 -3.29 -7.36 13.72
C TYR A 145 -3.64 -8.63 14.51
N ASN A 146 -3.63 -8.52 15.85
CA ASN A 146 -3.70 -9.68 16.75
C ASN A 146 -5.12 -10.06 17.15
N ASP A 147 -6.13 -9.31 16.72
CA ASP A 147 -7.53 -9.60 16.92
C ASP A 147 -8.24 -9.79 15.55
N ASN A 148 -9.56 -9.88 15.55
CA ASN A 148 -10.36 -10.17 14.36
C ASN A 148 -10.42 -8.95 13.43
N ILE A 149 -10.07 -9.10 12.14
CA ILE A 149 -10.22 -8.02 11.13
C ILE A 149 -11.56 -8.03 10.37
N GLY A 150 -12.52 -8.83 10.83
CA GLY A 150 -13.81 -9.04 10.17
C GLY A 150 -13.70 -9.78 8.84
N SER A 151 -14.77 -9.77 8.05
CA SER A 151 -14.89 -10.54 6.80
C SER A 151 -14.96 -9.69 5.53
N LEU A 152 -14.73 -8.36 5.59
CA LEU A 152 -14.97 -7.45 4.45
C LEU A 152 -14.00 -6.26 4.31
N THR A 153 -12.87 -6.23 5.02
CA THR A 153 -12.06 -5.00 5.11
C THR A 153 -10.57 -5.28 5.16
N LEU A 154 -9.92 -5.23 4.00
CA LEU A 154 -8.46 -5.17 3.88
C LEU A 154 -8.09 -4.45 2.58
N GLY A 155 -7.32 -3.38 2.69
CA GLY A 155 -6.70 -2.69 1.56
C GLY A 155 -5.18 -2.76 1.67
N ILE A 156 -4.51 -3.01 0.55
CA ILE A 156 -3.04 -2.90 0.44
C ILE A 156 -2.72 -2.07 -0.77
N CYS A 157 -1.85 -1.08 -0.60
CA CYS A 157 -1.37 -0.25 -1.70
C CYS A 157 0.09 0.13 -1.48
N TYR A 158 0.91 -0.03 -2.51
CA TYR A 158 2.29 0.38 -2.55
C TYR A 158 2.41 1.86 -2.91
N SER A 159 3.23 2.60 -2.16
CA SER A 159 3.67 3.96 -2.50
C SER A 159 5.11 3.90 -3.02
N PRO A 160 5.32 4.08 -4.34
CA PRO A 160 6.66 4.24 -4.92
C PRO A 160 7.43 5.45 -4.38
N THR A 161 6.72 6.49 -3.94
CA THR A 161 7.36 7.69 -3.33
C THR A 161 7.94 7.37 -1.97
N ALA A 162 7.19 6.65 -1.12
CA ALA A 162 7.66 6.27 0.21
C ALA A 162 8.50 4.97 0.21
N LYS A 163 8.40 4.17 -0.85
CA LYS A 163 8.96 2.80 -0.99
C LYS A 163 8.40 1.82 0.05
N LYS A 164 7.09 1.91 0.30
CA LYS A 164 6.40 1.15 1.35
C LYS A 164 5.00 0.80 0.95
N PHE A 165 4.42 -0.16 1.66
CA PHE A 165 3.00 -0.47 1.56
C PHE A 165 2.24 0.18 2.70
N ALA A 166 1.06 0.72 2.38
CA ALA A 166 0.01 0.96 3.32
C ALA A 166 -0.89 -0.28 3.41
N VAL A 167 -1.24 -0.69 4.63
CA VAL A 167 -2.15 -1.80 4.93
C VAL A 167 -3.27 -1.27 5.78
N VAL A 168 -4.45 -1.09 5.20
CA VAL A 168 -5.66 -0.64 5.90
C VAL A 168 -6.49 -1.85 6.29
N TYR A 169 -6.94 -1.92 7.53
CA TYR A 169 -7.74 -3.01 8.05
C TYR A 169 -8.79 -2.50 9.03
N HIS A 170 -9.79 -3.34 9.26
CA HIS A 170 -10.83 -3.09 10.26
C HIS A 170 -10.39 -3.60 11.63
N ASP A 171 -10.47 -2.75 12.64
CA ASP A 171 -10.31 -3.10 14.05
C ASP A 171 -11.70 -3.44 14.64
N TYR A 172 -12.11 -4.71 14.49
CA TYR A 172 -13.37 -5.21 15.06
C TYR A 172 -13.31 -5.28 16.61
N GLY A 173 -12.10 -5.30 17.19
CA GLY A 173 -11.91 -5.42 18.63
C GLY A 173 -12.21 -4.12 19.40
N ILE A 174 -12.08 -2.99 18.73
CA ILE A 174 -12.18 -1.64 19.30
C ILE A 174 -13.10 -0.79 18.42
N GLY A 175 -14.41 -0.96 18.55
CA GLY A 175 -15.38 0.02 18.01
C GLY A 175 -15.59 0.02 16.50
N ASP A 176 -15.11 -0.99 15.76
CA ASP A 176 -15.19 -1.05 14.30
C ASP A 176 -14.39 0.07 13.60
N ASP A 177 -13.26 0.46 14.21
CA ASP A 177 -12.37 1.49 13.69
C ASP A 177 -11.63 1.05 12.41
N GLN A 178 -11.24 2.02 11.58
CA GLN A 178 -10.33 1.77 10.47
C GLN A 178 -8.91 2.13 10.87
N ASP A 179 -8.04 1.13 10.84
CA ASP A 179 -6.64 1.29 11.17
C ASP A 179 -5.76 1.14 9.93
N ILE A 180 -4.61 1.80 9.97
CA ILE A 180 -3.53 1.62 9.01
C ILE A 180 -2.23 1.20 9.69
N LYS A 181 -1.52 0.28 9.03
CA LYS A 181 -0.11 -0.02 9.28
C LYS A 181 0.70 0.21 8.02
N ILE A 182 1.94 0.66 8.21
CA ILE A 182 2.92 0.76 7.14
C ILE A 182 3.78 -0.49 7.18
N ALA A 183 3.91 -1.16 6.03
CA ALA A 183 4.70 -2.36 5.85
C ALA A 183 5.91 -2.08 4.95
N THR A 184 7.08 -2.53 5.38
CA THR A 184 8.32 -2.53 4.60
C THR A 184 8.74 -3.97 4.31
N LEU A 185 9.13 -4.25 3.07
CA LEU A 185 9.68 -5.54 2.68
C LEU A 185 11.21 -5.49 2.73
N SER A 186 11.80 -6.65 3.01
CA SER A 186 13.23 -6.86 2.80
C SER A 186 13.50 -7.19 1.33
N SER A 187 14.48 -6.56 0.70
CA SER A 187 14.92 -6.92 -0.65
C SER A 187 15.71 -8.23 -0.65
N SER A 188 16.44 -8.57 0.43
CA SER A 188 17.30 -9.75 0.52
C SER A 188 16.59 -11.04 0.93
N ASP A 189 15.46 -10.93 1.61
CA ASP A 189 14.67 -12.07 2.08
C ASP A 189 13.16 -11.77 2.01
N TYR A 190 12.34 -12.53 2.74
CA TYR A 190 10.87 -12.46 2.69
C TYR A 190 10.29 -11.76 3.94
N THR A 191 11.12 -11.08 4.73
CA THR A 191 10.71 -10.44 5.97
C THR A 191 9.79 -9.26 5.68
N VAL A 192 8.68 -9.21 6.43
CA VAL A 192 7.76 -8.06 6.50
C VAL A 192 7.93 -7.39 7.86
N THR A 193 8.26 -6.10 7.87
CA THR A 193 8.29 -5.26 9.08
C THR A 193 7.11 -4.30 9.06
N LEU A 194 6.50 -4.06 10.23
CA LEU A 194 5.26 -3.30 10.37
C LEU A 194 5.43 -2.15 11.37
N SER A 195 4.83 -1.01 11.07
CA SER A 195 4.74 0.13 11.99
C SER A 195 3.76 -0.13 13.16
N ALA A 196 3.75 0.81 14.12
CA ALA A 196 2.60 0.98 15.00
C ALA A 196 1.33 1.25 14.17
N ALA A 197 0.18 0.84 14.70
CA ALA A 197 -1.11 1.17 14.09
C ALA A 197 -1.37 2.68 14.21
N THR A 198 -2.06 3.23 13.22
CA THR A 198 -2.63 4.58 13.28
C THR A 198 -4.10 4.46 12.92
N GLU A 199 -4.97 5.06 13.72
CA GLU A 199 -6.40 5.14 13.42
C GLU A 199 -6.61 6.14 12.29
N LEU A 200 -7.29 5.73 11.22
CA LEU A 200 -7.72 6.58 10.12
C LEU A 200 -9.10 7.19 10.37
N SER A 201 -10.00 6.40 10.98
CA SER A 201 -11.35 6.84 11.31
C SER A 201 -11.95 5.97 12.41
N SER A 202 -12.58 6.62 13.39
CA SER A 202 -13.42 5.94 14.37
C SER A 202 -14.68 5.37 13.69
N ASN A 203 -15.08 4.14 14.02
CA ASN A 203 -16.26 3.45 13.47
C ASN A 203 -16.28 3.32 11.92
N GLY A 204 -15.12 3.30 11.25
CA GLY A 204 -14.98 3.31 9.78
C GLY A 204 -14.77 1.93 9.13
N GLY A 205 -15.57 0.93 9.48
CA GLY A 205 -15.13 -0.47 9.39
C GLY A 205 -15.29 -1.27 8.08
N TYR A 206 -15.81 -0.74 6.95
CA TYR A 206 -16.19 -1.62 5.81
C TYR A 206 -15.62 -1.22 4.44
N TYR A 207 -15.35 -2.24 3.61
CA TYR A 207 -15.07 -2.12 2.17
C TYR A 207 -13.94 -1.14 1.83
N SER A 208 -12.75 -1.34 2.45
CA SER A 208 -11.58 -0.53 2.15
C SER A 208 -10.98 -0.87 0.79
N GLU A 209 -10.85 0.14 -0.07
CA GLU A 209 -10.12 0.08 -1.34
C GLU A 209 -9.07 1.19 -1.36
N MET A 210 -7.90 0.92 -1.94
CA MET A 210 -6.77 1.85 -1.93
C MET A 210 -6.18 2.05 -3.32
N VAL A 211 -5.82 3.29 -3.64
CA VAL A 211 -5.15 3.64 -4.91
C VAL A 211 -4.07 4.67 -4.68
N TYR A 212 -2.90 4.44 -5.25
CA TYR A 212 -1.80 5.41 -5.28
C TYR A 212 -2.01 6.42 -6.42
N ASP A 213 -1.92 7.70 -6.10
CA ASP A 213 -1.91 8.79 -7.05
C ASP A 213 -0.46 9.20 -7.36
N PRO A 214 0.06 8.91 -8.58
CA PRO A 214 1.42 9.26 -8.95
C PRO A 214 1.65 10.77 -9.11
N ASP A 215 0.61 11.59 -9.30
CA ASP A 215 0.76 13.04 -9.49
C ASP A 215 0.99 13.76 -8.15
N THR A 216 0.39 13.25 -7.06
CA THR A 216 0.52 13.84 -5.72
C THR A 216 1.42 13.03 -4.78
N GLY A 217 1.69 11.76 -5.09
CA GLY A 217 2.43 10.85 -4.22
C GLY A 217 1.63 10.32 -3.02
N LEU A 218 0.32 10.60 -2.97
CA LEU A 218 -0.58 10.19 -1.90
C LEU A 218 -1.26 8.86 -2.24
N ILE A 219 -1.75 8.17 -1.22
CA ILE A 219 -2.68 7.06 -1.38
C ILE A 219 -4.08 7.54 -1.00
N ALA A 220 -5.05 7.40 -1.90
CA ALA A 220 -6.45 7.56 -1.54
C ALA A 220 -6.98 6.21 -1.02
N THR A 221 -7.58 6.22 0.17
CA THR A 221 -8.41 5.13 0.69
C THR A 221 -9.88 5.50 0.52
N LEU A 222 -10.70 4.56 0.08
CA LEU A 222 -12.15 4.64 0.05
C LEU A 222 -12.70 3.63 1.05
N TYR A 223 -13.70 4.01 1.82
CA TYR A 223 -14.31 3.11 2.80
C TYR A 223 -15.76 3.48 3.07
N GLN A 224 -16.50 2.54 3.62
CA GLN A 224 -17.84 2.75 4.13
C GLN A 224 -17.80 2.86 5.66
N ASP A 225 -18.43 3.92 6.18
CA ASP A 225 -18.61 4.14 7.61
C ASP A 225 -19.63 3.16 8.19
N ALA A 226 -19.32 2.59 9.36
CA ALA A 226 -20.13 1.54 9.96
C ALA A 226 -21.44 2.07 10.58
N ASP A 227 -21.47 3.33 11.00
CA ASP A 227 -22.62 3.93 11.69
C ASP A 227 -23.70 4.40 10.70
N ASN A 228 -23.27 5.06 9.62
CA ASN A 228 -24.19 5.71 8.69
C ASN A 228 -24.24 5.07 7.29
N LEU A 229 -23.32 4.14 6.98
CA LEU A 229 -23.20 3.45 5.69
C LEU A 229 -22.85 4.36 4.49
N ASP A 230 -22.46 5.61 4.74
CA ASP A 230 -21.95 6.52 3.73
C ASP A 230 -20.53 6.14 3.31
N PHE A 231 -20.19 6.45 2.06
CA PHE A 231 -18.84 6.26 1.53
C PHE A 231 -17.99 7.51 1.75
N TYR A 232 -16.81 7.30 2.31
CA TYR A 232 -15.82 8.33 2.58
C TYR A 232 -14.54 8.05 1.80
N THR A 233 -13.72 9.09 1.64
CA THR A 233 -12.37 8.95 1.14
C THR A 233 -11.39 9.80 1.93
N THR A 234 -10.22 9.25 2.18
CA THR A 234 -9.13 9.92 2.89
C THR A 234 -7.86 9.82 2.06
N ALA A 235 -7.15 10.94 1.90
CA ALA A 235 -5.82 10.94 1.29
C ALA A 235 -4.76 10.73 2.38
N ILE A 236 -3.86 9.78 2.15
CA ILE A 236 -2.84 9.31 3.08
C ILE A 236 -1.48 9.62 2.50
N GLU A 237 -0.67 10.35 3.25
CA GLU A 237 0.76 10.47 3.00
C GLU A 237 1.49 9.35 3.75
N VAL A 238 2.02 8.37 3.04
CA VAL A 238 2.74 7.25 3.66
C VAL A 238 4.06 7.76 4.23
N GLY A 239 4.14 7.83 5.56
CA GLY A 239 5.26 8.43 6.27
C GLY A 239 6.60 7.72 6.07
N TYR A 240 7.68 8.47 6.35
CA TYR A 240 9.08 8.01 6.38
C TYR A 240 9.37 7.32 7.73
N ASP A 241 10.23 6.28 7.75
CA ASP A 241 10.29 5.29 8.85
C ASP A 241 10.72 5.83 10.21
N SER A 242 11.37 6.98 10.20
CA SER A 242 11.57 7.81 11.36
C SER A 242 12.27 9.04 10.86
N THR A 243 11.85 10.16 11.39
CA THR A 243 12.59 11.39 11.31
C THR A 243 13.17 11.48 12.70
N ASN A 244 14.49 11.60 12.82
CA ASN A 244 15.04 11.87 14.14
C ASN A 244 14.64 13.28 14.62
N LEU A 245 13.98 14.10 13.79
CA LEU A 245 13.57 15.47 14.11
C LEU A 245 12.80 15.52 15.43
N THR A 246 13.35 16.28 16.37
CA THR A 246 12.73 16.70 17.61
C THR A 246 12.58 18.23 17.57
N SER A 247 11.91 18.81 18.56
CA SER A 247 11.84 20.26 18.69
C SER A 247 13.20 20.95 18.95
N THR A 248 14.27 20.19 19.15
CA THR A 248 15.58 20.70 19.60
C THR A 248 16.78 20.28 18.75
N ASN A 249 16.63 19.36 17.79
CA ASN A 249 17.77 18.81 17.05
C ASN A 249 17.84 19.23 15.58
N PHE A 250 17.05 20.22 15.19
CA PHE A 250 17.20 20.88 13.89
C PHE A 250 18.49 21.71 13.88
N LEU A 251 19.33 21.52 12.87
CA LEU A 251 20.62 22.21 12.75
C LEU A 251 20.65 23.21 11.59
N GLY A 252 19.91 22.96 10.50
CA GLY A 252 20.01 23.75 9.28
C GLY A 252 19.40 23.08 8.05
N ILE A 253 19.54 23.74 6.91
CA ILE A 253 19.06 23.29 5.59
C ILE A 253 20.28 23.03 4.68
N ALA A 254 20.23 22.00 3.85
CA ALA A 254 21.27 21.78 2.84
C ALA A 254 21.29 22.93 1.81
N ASP A 255 22.49 23.38 1.43
CA ASP A 255 22.68 24.49 0.47
C ASP A 255 22.33 24.08 -0.99
N ALA A 256 22.21 22.78 -1.24
CA ALA A 256 21.80 22.21 -2.51
C ALA A 256 21.23 20.79 -2.30
N ALA A 257 20.71 20.18 -3.37
CA ALA A 257 20.40 18.75 -3.36
C ALA A 257 21.67 17.92 -3.16
N ILE A 258 21.68 17.05 -2.14
CA ILE A 258 22.80 16.16 -1.82
C ILE A 258 22.30 14.73 -2.03
N SER A 259 22.97 13.96 -2.89
CA SER A 259 22.66 12.55 -3.09
C SER A 259 22.97 11.72 -1.84
N ASP A 260 22.30 10.58 -1.69
CA ASP A 260 22.59 9.66 -0.59
C ASP A 260 24.08 9.29 -0.58
N THR A 261 24.66 9.25 0.62
CA THR A 261 26.10 9.06 0.91
C THR A 261 27.08 10.15 0.40
N ALA A 262 26.61 11.17 -0.33
CA ALA A 262 27.47 12.25 -0.80
C ALA A 262 27.79 13.26 0.31
N THR A 263 28.95 13.92 0.23
CA THR A 263 29.26 15.06 1.10
C THR A 263 28.58 16.33 0.58
N GLY A 264 27.99 17.12 1.47
CA GLY A 264 27.48 18.45 1.13
C GLY A 264 27.49 19.41 2.32
N THR A 265 27.18 20.67 2.04
CA THR A 265 27.17 21.77 3.00
C THR A 265 25.78 21.98 3.59
N VAL A 266 25.74 22.37 4.86
CA VAL A 266 24.51 22.72 5.58
C VAL A 266 24.59 24.18 6.00
N ILE A 267 23.59 24.96 5.61
CA ILE A 267 23.37 26.31 6.10
C ILE A 267 22.75 26.19 7.50
N LEU A 268 23.51 26.61 8.51
CA LEU A 268 23.10 26.48 9.91
C LEU A 268 22.02 27.49 10.30
N GLU A 269 21.25 27.14 11.33
CA GLU A 269 20.34 28.06 12.02
C GLU A 269 21.04 29.40 12.34
N GLY A 270 20.35 30.52 12.15
CA GLY A 270 20.91 31.86 12.28
C GLY A 270 21.39 32.50 10.98
N ALA A 271 21.29 31.81 9.84
CA ALA A 271 21.57 32.38 8.53
C ALA A 271 20.29 32.68 7.72
N VAL A 272 20.46 33.48 6.66
CA VAL A 272 19.46 33.62 5.59
C VAL A 272 19.69 32.50 4.58
N ILE A 273 18.63 31.77 4.27
CA ILE A 273 18.61 30.79 3.17
C ILE A 273 18.01 31.48 1.94
N GLU A 274 18.68 31.34 0.81
CA GLU A 274 18.26 31.85 -0.50
C GLU A 274 18.04 30.68 -1.48
N GLY A 275 17.60 30.98 -2.71
CA GLY A 275 17.43 29.95 -3.76
C GLY A 275 16.19 29.07 -3.62
N LEU A 276 15.28 29.38 -2.69
CA LEU A 276 13.97 28.74 -2.59
C LEU A 276 13.02 29.27 -3.66
N SER A 277 11.82 28.67 -3.73
CA SER A 277 10.76 29.11 -4.64
C SER A 277 9.39 29.10 -3.94
N SER A 278 8.45 29.83 -4.51
CA SER A 278 7.03 29.79 -4.14
C SER A 278 6.75 30.13 -2.67
N LEU A 279 7.58 30.97 -2.05
CA LEU A 279 7.35 31.40 -0.68
C LEU A 279 6.37 32.57 -0.60
N THR A 280 5.52 32.56 0.43
CA THR A 280 4.66 33.70 0.77
C THR A 280 5.40 34.62 1.73
N ILE A 281 5.72 35.83 1.26
CA ILE A 281 6.47 36.83 2.03
C ILE A 281 5.73 37.14 3.35
N GLY A 282 6.47 37.16 4.46
CA GLY A 282 5.95 37.41 5.80
C GLY A 282 5.32 36.21 6.50
N SER A 283 5.21 35.06 5.84
CA SER A 283 4.75 33.82 6.47
C SER A 283 5.87 33.13 7.26
N THR A 284 5.50 32.56 8.41
CA THR A 284 6.36 31.64 9.16
C THR A 284 6.35 30.28 8.47
N TYR A 285 7.53 29.71 8.27
CA TYR A 285 7.71 28.37 7.74
C TYR A 285 8.23 27.43 8.82
N TYR A 286 7.81 26.17 8.72
CA TYR A 286 8.17 25.07 9.59
C TYR A 286 8.86 23.98 8.78
N VAL A 287 9.79 23.28 9.42
CA VAL A 287 10.36 22.04 8.89
C VAL A 287 9.42 20.91 9.30
N LEU A 288 8.84 20.24 8.32
CA LEU A 288 8.04 19.06 8.56
C LEU A 288 8.94 17.86 8.87
N PRO A 289 8.43 16.82 9.54
CA PRO A 289 9.17 15.58 9.73
C PRO A 289 9.70 15.01 8.39
N THR A 290 9.03 15.27 7.27
CA THR A 290 9.45 14.87 5.91
C THR A 290 10.68 15.64 5.38
N GLY A 291 11.16 16.67 6.07
CA GLY A 291 12.17 17.61 5.58
C GLY A 291 11.61 18.72 4.68
N ALA A 292 10.32 18.64 4.30
CA ALA A 292 9.66 19.69 3.53
C ALA A 292 9.40 20.96 4.36
N LEU A 293 9.20 22.08 3.66
CA LEU A 293 8.83 23.36 4.27
C LEU A 293 7.33 23.59 4.14
N SER A 294 6.68 24.01 5.22
CA SER A 294 5.24 24.32 5.24
C SER A 294 4.93 25.55 6.08
N THR A 295 3.85 26.25 5.77
CA THR A 295 3.31 27.33 6.62
C THR A 295 2.50 26.80 7.80
N SER A 296 2.22 25.49 7.82
CA SER A 296 1.57 24.79 8.93
C SER A 296 2.60 23.95 9.68
N ALA A 297 2.54 23.95 11.01
CA ALA A 297 3.45 23.16 11.83
C ALA A 297 3.15 21.65 11.72
N GLY A 298 4.21 20.84 11.65
CA GLY A 298 4.12 19.39 11.83
C GLY A 298 4.18 18.97 13.32
N THR A 299 4.22 17.66 13.55
CA THR A 299 4.44 17.05 14.88
C THR A 299 5.71 16.19 14.83
N PRO A 300 6.81 16.58 15.51
CA PRO A 300 6.95 17.77 16.37
C PRO A 300 7.00 19.08 15.58
N SER A 301 6.65 20.18 16.25
CA SER A 301 6.70 21.52 15.65
C SER A 301 8.12 22.08 15.68
N VAL A 302 8.67 22.32 14.48
CA VAL A 302 10.01 22.91 14.29
C VAL A 302 9.88 24.14 13.40
N THR A 303 10.02 25.33 13.98
CA THR A 303 10.01 26.59 13.21
C THR A 303 11.34 26.79 12.49
N LEU A 304 11.29 26.94 11.16
CA LEU A 304 12.46 27.28 10.37
C LEU A 304 12.78 28.77 10.49
N GLY A 305 11.79 29.63 10.23
CA GLY A 305 11.98 31.07 10.12
C GLY A 305 10.84 31.79 9.40
N MET A 306 11.05 33.04 9.02
CA MET A 306 10.08 33.85 8.30
C MET A 306 10.57 34.14 6.87
N ALA A 307 9.70 33.97 5.88
CA ALA A 307 10.02 34.34 4.50
C ALA A 307 10.17 35.86 4.37
N ILE A 308 11.34 36.31 3.90
CA ILE A 308 11.66 37.73 3.68
C ILE A 308 11.55 38.12 2.20
N SER A 309 11.51 37.13 1.31
CA SER A 309 11.22 37.30 -0.12
C SER A 309 10.51 36.04 -0.64
N ALA A 310 10.11 36.03 -1.91
CA ALA A 310 9.51 34.85 -2.54
C ALA A 310 10.51 33.67 -2.68
N THR A 311 11.80 33.90 -2.40
CA THR A 311 12.90 32.95 -2.60
C THR A 311 13.87 32.86 -1.41
N ALA A 312 13.58 33.53 -0.29
CA ALA A 312 14.46 33.56 0.86
C ALA A 312 13.72 33.53 2.21
N ILE A 313 14.30 32.80 3.17
CA ILE A 313 13.83 32.70 4.56
C ILE A 313 14.92 33.21 5.48
N ASN A 314 14.54 34.09 6.41
CA ASN A 314 15.37 34.45 7.54
C ASN A 314 15.18 33.38 8.63
N MET A 315 16.14 32.48 8.80
CA MET A 315 16.00 31.40 9.78
C MET A 315 15.98 31.96 11.20
N ARG A 316 15.35 31.24 12.13
CA ARG A 316 15.34 31.61 13.54
C ARG A 316 16.79 31.85 14.02
N GLY A 317 16.98 32.89 14.83
CA GLY A 317 18.30 33.27 15.34
C GLY A 317 19.16 34.11 14.39
N ALA A 318 18.69 34.42 13.18
CA ALA A 318 19.42 35.28 12.26
C ALA A 318 19.26 36.76 12.64
N THR A 319 20.39 37.44 12.83
CA THR A 319 20.50 38.87 13.19
C THR A 319 20.80 39.74 12.00
#